data_AF-A0A3M0BIU7-F1
#
_entry.id   AF-A0A3M0BIU7-F1
#
_cell.length_a   1.000
_cell.length_b   1.000
_cell.length_c   1.000
_cell.angle_alpha   90.00
_cell.angle_beta   90.00
_cell.angle_gamma   90.00
#
_symmetry.space_group_name_H-M   'P 1'
#
loop_
_entity.id
_entity.type
_entity.pdbx_description
1 polymer ?
#
loop_
_entity_poly.entity_id
_entity_poly.type
_entity_poly.pdbx_seq_one_letter_code
_entity_poly.pdbx_strand_id
1 'polypeptide(L)'
;MKKLLSILLVFAISLFLVSCEGKGKIVIEKPKGAKVYINGKYVGDVPLEIELREGKYDITVEKEPFVEETKKNVQVYFDKTIVLSFNPTPKGKLITDTKPQGAEVWDNKEFLGKTPLDINLDPGLHHLYFYKGNLSAERKVEIIFKKTTKLFVNLEKALVHLDANPEDAKILIDGKPVNKIPTSLYLDEGVHKVLVEKGPYKDEFELKVKKGDEVKVSYELKPVQLPPVEAYGPVKFTHSKKYLVSMGKAGIYFWDINKFKPQISLYDPEDVRNFDKFINFEISENDEFVAGIKPIRRLAYALKEKGKFDKIIVWDLKTTAVKFSKLYNTISKFVFFDKDNNALFLIEKNGNIQKIDLKTGNISKIAKLGSSPTSSADLGEKILIGDLEGNIYEFNKNSNNLNKMKKVNGKISDIEISNDNNLVAIAYNKVSILDLNSLKAIKTFNIENPKAVALSPDKSLIAISIGKSVKVLDTNTGKLKYEIKDLPAEIISLKFRDNQVLITASSIETPYVGIWKNGHLLKKWVQAIE
;
A
#
# COMPACT_ATOMS: atom_id res chain seq x y z
N MET A 1 -54.49 102.87 33.39
CA MET A 1 -53.78 103.10 34.68
C MET A 1 -53.80 101.82 35.49
N LYS A 2 -52.59 101.32 35.76
CA LYS A 2 -52.17 100.47 36.89
C LYS A 2 -52.61 98.98 36.94
N LYS A 3 -51.63 98.15 36.55
CA LYS A 3 -51.25 96.83 37.11
C LYS A 3 -52.05 95.61 36.67
N LEU A 4 -51.97 95.33 35.36
CA LEU A 4 -51.99 93.98 34.80
C LEU A 4 -50.63 93.73 34.10
N LEU A 5 -49.55 93.76 34.87
CA LEU A 5 -48.18 93.57 34.35
C LEU A 5 -47.25 93.11 35.48
N SER A 6 -47.47 91.90 35.99
CA SER A 6 -46.57 91.27 36.97
C SER A 6 -46.53 89.74 36.91
N ILE A 7 -47.01 89.12 35.83
CA ILE A 7 -46.88 87.66 35.58
C ILE A 7 -46.42 87.44 34.13
N LEU A 8 -45.31 88.09 33.79
CA LEU A 8 -44.61 87.84 32.53
C LEU A 8 -43.11 88.09 32.73
N LEU A 9 -42.51 87.39 33.71
CA LEU A 9 -41.05 87.32 33.86
C LEU A 9 -40.58 86.06 34.62
N VAL A 10 -41.24 84.91 34.41
CA VAL A 10 -40.71 83.59 34.82
C VAL A 10 -40.83 82.55 33.69
N PHE A 11 -41.29 82.93 32.50
CA PHE A 11 -41.46 82.02 31.35
C PHE A 11 -40.39 82.18 30.25
N ALA A 12 -39.18 82.62 30.61
CA ALA A 12 -38.06 82.77 29.67
C ALA A 12 -36.71 82.47 30.32
N ILE A 13 -36.55 81.26 30.87
CA ILE A 13 -35.29 80.51 30.87
C ILE A 13 -35.71 79.08 30.48
N SER A 14 -35.92 78.83 29.18
CA SER A 14 -34.99 78.03 28.38
C SER A 14 -34.43 76.85 29.20
N LEU A 15 -35.09 75.69 29.22
CA LEU A 15 -34.92 74.67 28.18
C LEU A 15 -33.49 74.67 27.57
N PHE A 16 -32.50 74.42 28.40
CA PHE A 16 -31.22 73.84 28.00
C PHE A 16 -30.64 73.08 29.20
N LEU A 17 -31.25 71.95 29.55
CA LEU A 17 -30.47 70.84 30.08
C LEU A 17 -29.61 70.35 28.92
N VAL A 18 -28.50 71.04 28.67
CA VAL A 18 -27.40 70.49 27.88
C VAL A 18 -26.93 69.29 28.68
N SER A 19 -27.35 68.10 28.26
CA SER A 19 -26.67 66.87 28.60
C SER A 19 -25.22 67.06 28.18
N CYS A 20 -24.34 67.28 29.15
CA CYS A 20 -22.90 67.33 28.95
C CYS A 20 -22.44 65.89 28.72
N GLU A 21 -22.75 65.32 27.55
CA GLU A 21 -22.19 64.04 27.13
C GLU A 21 -20.71 64.29 26.80
N GLY A 22 -19.84 63.77 27.64
CA GLY A 22 -18.41 63.91 27.45
C GLY A 22 -17.97 63.34 26.09
N LYS A 23 -17.23 64.12 25.30
CA LYS A 23 -16.56 63.68 24.08
C LYS A 23 -15.07 63.47 24.28
N GLY A 24 -14.50 62.50 23.57
CA GLY A 24 -13.07 62.31 23.37
C GLY A 24 -12.70 62.40 21.88
N LYS A 25 -11.43 62.59 21.58
CA LYS A 25 -10.91 62.80 20.22
C LYS A 25 -10.12 61.59 19.73
N ILE A 26 -10.39 61.12 18.53
CA ILE A 26 -9.62 60.07 17.83
C ILE A 26 -8.83 60.72 16.70
N VAL A 27 -7.55 60.40 16.60
CA VAL A 27 -6.65 60.87 15.53
C VAL A 27 -6.04 59.66 14.81
N ILE A 28 -6.16 59.62 13.49
CA ILE A 28 -5.58 58.60 12.62
C ILE A 28 -4.77 59.31 11.53
N GLU A 29 -3.44 59.14 11.53
CA GLU A 29 -2.56 59.85 10.58
C GLU A 29 -2.14 59.01 9.38
N LYS A 30 -2.11 57.68 9.53
CA LYS A 30 -1.65 56.73 8.51
C LYS A 30 -2.53 55.47 8.50
N PRO A 31 -2.65 54.79 7.34
CA PRO A 31 -2.10 55.16 6.02
C PRO A 31 -2.95 56.23 5.29
N LYS A 32 -2.30 57.23 4.66
CA LYS A 32 -2.98 58.33 3.94
C LYS A 32 -3.92 57.81 2.85
N GLY A 33 -5.09 58.44 2.72
CA GLY A 33 -6.12 58.13 1.73
C GLY A 33 -6.87 56.81 1.97
N ALA A 34 -6.69 56.18 3.13
CA ALA A 34 -7.50 55.02 3.52
C ALA A 34 -8.85 55.48 4.07
N LYS A 35 -9.91 54.74 3.74
CA LYS A 35 -11.26 54.98 4.25
C LYS A 35 -11.36 54.54 5.70
N VAL A 36 -11.99 55.35 6.54
CA VAL A 36 -12.24 55.05 7.95
C VAL A 36 -13.72 54.79 8.17
N TYR A 37 -14.00 53.71 8.89
CA TYR A 37 -15.34 53.34 9.32
C TYR A 37 -15.38 53.21 10.85
N ILE A 38 -16.42 53.75 11.46
CA ILE A 38 -16.68 53.64 12.91
C ILE A 38 -18.00 52.89 13.09
N ASN A 39 -17.94 51.77 13.81
CA ASN A 39 -19.07 50.84 13.98
C ASN A 39 -19.71 50.48 12.62
N GLY A 40 -18.87 50.30 11.59
CA GLY A 40 -19.29 49.96 10.22
C GLY A 40 -19.79 51.14 9.36
N LYS A 41 -19.92 52.35 9.91
CA LYS A 41 -20.33 53.53 9.14
C LYS A 41 -19.11 54.30 8.63
N TYR A 42 -19.06 54.61 7.34
CA TYR A 42 -18.01 55.45 6.77
C TYR A 42 -18.05 56.86 7.38
N VAL A 43 -16.90 57.35 7.84
CA VAL A 43 -16.78 58.65 8.51
C VAL A 43 -15.79 59.61 7.84
N GLY A 44 -14.97 59.14 6.90
CA GLY A 44 -14.00 59.96 6.17
C GLY A 44 -12.75 59.18 5.78
N ASP A 45 -11.74 59.89 5.28
CA ASP A 45 -10.45 59.31 4.85
C ASP A 45 -9.30 59.78 5.75
N VAL A 46 -8.24 58.98 5.86
CA VAL A 46 -7.03 59.30 6.63
C VAL A 46 -6.19 60.37 5.88
N PRO A 47 -5.64 61.42 6.54
CA PRO A 47 -5.71 61.69 7.97
C PRO A 47 -7.09 62.11 8.46
N LEU A 48 -7.54 61.48 9.56
CA LEU A 48 -8.84 61.75 10.16
C LEU A 48 -8.67 62.17 11.62
N GLU A 49 -9.37 63.25 11.98
CA GLU A 49 -9.59 63.67 13.35
C GLU A 49 -11.08 63.76 13.61
N ILE A 50 -11.58 63.06 14.64
CA ILE A 50 -13.01 63.02 14.95
C ILE A 50 -13.27 62.98 16.45
N GLU A 51 -14.26 63.76 16.91
CA GLU A 51 -14.76 63.69 18.27
C GLU A 51 -15.91 62.70 18.37
N LEU A 52 -15.80 61.76 19.32
CA LEU A 52 -16.80 60.75 19.61
C LEU A 52 -17.23 60.88 21.06
N ARG A 53 -18.49 60.56 21.36
CA ARG A 53 -18.95 60.46 22.76
C ARG A 53 -18.14 59.38 23.48
N GLU A 54 -17.94 59.53 24.78
CA GLU A 54 -17.33 58.50 25.62
C GLU A 54 -18.04 57.15 25.41
N GLY A 55 -17.27 56.09 25.16
CA GLY A 55 -17.82 54.78 24.78
C GLY A 55 -16.80 53.90 24.06
N LYS A 56 -17.22 52.68 23.70
CA LYS A 56 -16.42 51.74 22.93
C LYS A 56 -16.81 51.76 21.47
N TYR A 57 -15.82 51.77 20.59
CA TYR A 57 -16.01 51.80 19.14
C TYR A 57 -15.15 50.76 18.44
N ASP A 58 -15.70 50.17 17.38
CA ASP A 58 -14.93 49.39 16.42
C ASP A 58 -14.51 50.32 15.28
N ILE A 59 -13.20 50.41 15.04
CA ILE A 59 -12.63 51.34 14.06
C ILE A 59 -11.90 50.53 13.00
N THR A 60 -12.36 50.64 11.76
CA THR A 60 -11.81 49.96 10.59
C THR A 60 -11.16 50.97 9.65
N VAL A 61 -9.95 50.66 9.19
CA VAL A 61 -9.24 51.43 8.16
C VAL A 61 -9.02 50.54 6.93
N GLU A 62 -9.58 50.94 5.80
CA GLU A 62 -9.50 50.24 4.51
C GLU A 62 -8.66 51.06 3.52
N LYS A 63 -7.49 50.55 3.15
CA LYS A 63 -6.58 51.24 2.21
C LYS A 63 -7.00 51.03 0.75
N GLU A 64 -7.40 49.80 0.42
CA GLU A 64 -7.87 49.33 -0.88
C GLU A 64 -8.80 48.13 -0.63
N PRO A 65 -9.59 47.65 -1.63
CA PRO A 65 -10.38 46.44 -1.47
C PRO A 65 -9.54 45.27 -0.96
N PHE A 66 -10.02 44.60 0.11
CA PHE A 66 -9.33 43.54 0.84
C PHE A 66 -8.06 43.95 1.60
N VAL A 67 -7.71 45.24 1.72
CA VAL A 67 -6.55 45.69 2.49
C VAL A 67 -7.05 46.55 3.64
N GLU A 68 -7.35 45.90 4.77
CA GLU A 68 -8.02 46.52 5.91
C GLU A 68 -7.46 46.04 7.26
N GLU A 69 -7.62 46.87 8.29
CA GLU A 69 -7.39 46.51 9.69
C GLU A 69 -8.54 47.06 10.53
N THR A 70 -9.04 46.24 11.46
CA THR A 70 -10.07 46.63 12.42
C THR A 70 -9.53 46.53 13.84
N LYS A 71 -9.65 47.62 14.61
CA LYS A 71 -9.43 47.62 16.06
C LYS A 71 -10.78 47.59 16.76
N LYS A 72 -11.08 46.48 17.43
CA LYS A 72 -12.33 46.27 18.16
C LYS A 72 -12.27 46.89 19.56
N ASN A 73 -13.41 47.35 20.08
CA ASN A 73 -13.58 47.85 21.45
C ASN A 73 -12.62 48.98 21.86
N VAL A 74 -12.26 49.87 20.94
CA VAL A 74 -11.47 51.06 21.25
C VAL A 74 -12.25 51.93 22.22
N GLN A 75 -11.76 52.05 23.45
CA GLN A 75 -12.38 52.86 24.48
C GLN A 75 -12.01 54.33 24.28
N VAL A 76 -13.01 55.16 24.01
CA VAL A 76 -12.91 56.63 23.98
C VAL A 76 -13.27 57.15 25.37
N TYR A 77 -12.45 58.02 25.92
CA TYR A 77 -12.65 58.67 27.22
C TYR A 77 -12.92 60.16 27.04
N PHE A 78 -13.70 60.76 27.95
CA PHE A 78 -13.94 62.20 27.96
C PHE A 78 -12.64 63.01 28.03
N ASP A 79 -12.54 64.05 27.19
CA ASP A 79 -11.44 65.02 27.14
C ASP A 79 -10.05 64.38 26.96
N LYS A 80 -10.01 63.19 26.32
CA LYS A 80 -8.78 62.52 25.93
C LYS A 80 -8.65 62.46 24.42
N THR A 81 -7.43 62.68 23.93
CA THR A 81 -7.05 62.40 22.54
C THR A 81 -6.38 61.03 22.48
N ILE A 82 -6.89 60.15 21.61
CA ILE A 82 -6.35 58.82 21.34
C ILE A 82 -5.83 58.81 19.91
N VAL A 83 -4.52 58.61 19.77
CA VAL A 83 -3.89 58.44 18.46
C VAL A 83 -3.85 56.96 18.12
N LEU A 84 -4.49 56.58 17.02
CA LEU A 84 -4.50 55.20 16.54
C LEU A 84 -3.61 55.07 15.31
N SER A 85 -2.72 54.07 15.36
CA SER A 85 -1.90 53.66 14.22
C SER A 85 -2.45 52.39 13.60
N PHE A 86 -2.56 52.36 12.28
CA PHE A 86 -3.01 51.21 11.49
C PHE A 86 -1.94 50.82 10.46
N ASN A 87 -1.79 49.52 10.24
CA ASN A 87 -1.02 48.89 9.19
C ASN A 87 -1.88 47.82 8.48
N PRO A 88 -2.89 48.24 7.68
CA PRO A 88 -3.80 47.33 6.96
C PRO A 88 -3.07 46.26 6.17
N THR A 89 -3.40 44.99 6.42
CA THR A 89 -2.85 43.86 5.68
C THR A 89 -3.86 43.32 4.66
N PRO A 90 -3.39 42.71 3.57
CA PRO A 90 -4.30 42.06 2.64
C PRO A 90 -5.01 40.85 3.26
N LYS A 91 -6.32 40.78 3.09
CA LYS A 91 -7.25 39.73 3.55
C LYS A 91 -7.73 38.86 2.39
N GLY A 92 -8.33 37.72 2.70
CA GLY A 92 -9.19 36.94 1.80
C GLY A 92 -10.65 37.04 2.23
N LYS A 93 -11.57 36.64 1.35
CA LYS A 93 -13.02 36.72 1.60
C LYS A 93 -13.61 35.34 1.80
N LEU A 94 -14.30 35.11 2.90
CA LEU A 94 -15.10 33.91 3.12
C LEU A 94 -16.58 34.25 2.91
N ILE A 95 -17.22 33.52 2.00
CA ILE A 95 -18.67 33.48 1.88
C ILE A 95 -19.10 32.07 2.28
N THR A 96 -19.78 31.94 3.42
CA THR A 96 -20.19 30.64 3.95
C THR A 96 -21.68 30.59 4.24
N ASP A 97 -22.30 29.47 3.91
CA ASP A 97 -23.70 29.19 4.22
C ASP A 97 -23.87 27.76 4.74
N THR A 98 -24.97 27.51 5.48
CA THR A 98 -25.26 26.21 6.06
C THR A 98 -26.67 25.72 5.77
N LYS A 99 -26.85 24.40 5.85
CA LYS A 99 -28.17 23.79 5.99
C LYS A 99 -28.30 23.11 7.35
N PRO A 100 -29.26 23.52 8.21
CA PRO A 100 -30.13 24.69 8.08
C PRO A 100 -29.35 26.02 8.20
N GLN A 101 -29.94 27.12 7.72
CA GLN A 101 -29.35 28.46 7.81
C GLN A 101 -29.37 29.03 9.24
N GLY A 102 -28.59 30.08 9.48
CA GLY A 102 -28.51 30.77 10.77
C GLY A 102 -27.68 30.01 11.80
N ALA A 103 -26.68 29.25 11.37
CA ALA A 103 -25.70 28.61 12.22
C ALA A 103 -24.65 29.63 12.66
N GLU A 104 -24.21 29.56 13.90
CA GLU A 104 -23.09 30.35 14.42
C GLU A 104 -21.80 29.86 13.80
N VAL A 105 -20.99 30.79 13.28
CA VAL A 105 -19.68 30.51 12.68
C VAL A 105 -18.61 31.06 13.62
N TRP A 106 -17.67 30.19 13.97
CA TRP A 106 -16.55 30.51 14.84
C TRP A 106 -15.26 30.14 14.10
N ASP A 107 -14.23 30.96 14.23
CA ASP A 107 -12.87 30.59 13.87
C ASP A 107 -12.08 30.35 15.15
N ASN A 108 -11.78 29.09 15.42
CA ASN A 108 -11.29 28.63 16.72
C ASN A 108 -12.20 29.09 17.88
N LYS A 109 -11.82 30.17 18.58
CA LYS A 109 -12.56 30.75 19.72
C LYS A 109 -13.24 32.08 19.38
N GLU A 110 -12.99 32.64 18.20
CA GLU A 110 -13.56 33.93 17.80
C GLU A 110 -14.90 33.71 17.09
N PHE A 111 -15.96 34.33 17.61
CA PHE A 111 -17.26 34.36 16.95
C PHE A 111 -17.23 35.30 15.74
N LEU A 112 -17.50 34.77 14.56
CA LEU A 112 -17.49 35.54 13.30
C LEU A 112 -18.87 36.06 12.91
N GLY A 113 -19.94 35.37 13.30
CA GLY A 113 -21.32 35.74 12.94
C GLY A 113 -22.22 34.53 12.73
N LYS A 114 -23.31 34.70 11.99
CA LYS A 114 -24.25 33.62 11.64
C LYS A 114 -24.39 33.46 10.13
N THR A 115 -24.60 32.23 9.65
CA THR A 115 -24.82 31.95 8.22
C THR A 115 -26.20 32.43 7.71
N PRO A 116 -26.34 32.86 6.45
CA PRO A 116 -25.26 33.13 5.49
C PRO A 116 -24.34 34.25 5.98
N LEU A 117 -23.03 34.03 5.88
CA LEU A 117 -22.00 34.93 6.39
C LEU A 117 -21.07 35.34 5.24
N ASP A 118 -20.82 36.64 5.16
CA ASP A 118 -19.84 37.26 4.25
C ASP A 118 -18.86 38.07 5.12
N ILE A 119 -17.60 37.63 5.18
CA ILE A 119 -16.58 38.22 6.05
C ILE A 119 -15.19 38.18 5.40
N ASN A 120 -14.36 39.18 5.68
CA ASN A 120 -12.94 39.17 5.35
C ASN A 120 -12.13 38.55 6.50
N LEU A 121 -11.24 37.61 6.17
CA LEU A 121 -10.36 36.94 7.11
C LEU A 121 -8.90 37.11 6.69
N ASP A 122 -7.97 36.99 7.63
CA ASP A 122 -6.55 36.93 7.32
C ASP A 122 -6.24 35.76 6.36
N PRO A 123 -5.23 35.85 5.48
CA PRO A 123 -4.83 34.71 4.67
C PRO A 123 -4.20 33.62 5.54
N GLY A 124 -4.53 32.35 5.27
CA GLY A 124 -3.99 31.22 6.03
C GLY A 124 -4.99 30.07 6.17
N LEU A 125 -4.61 29.06 6.97
CA LEU A 125 -5.49 27.94 7.30
C LEU A 125 -6.36 28.30 8.52
N HIS A 126 -7.67 28.36 8.32
CA HIS A 126 -8.65 28.61 9.36
C HIS A 126 -9.35 27.32 9.80
N HIS A 127 -9.65 27.21 11.09
CA HIS A 127 -10.37 26.08 11.67
C HIS A 127 -11.76 26.57 12.09
N LEU A 128 -12.71 26.40 11.19
CA LEU A 128 -14.05 26.93 11.33
C LEU A 128 -14.97 25.93 12.02
N TYR A 129 -15.67 26.38 13.05
CA TYR A 129 -16.70 25.63 13.75
C TYR A 129 -18.07 26.23 13.48
N PHE A 130 -19.03 25.38 13.11
CA PHE A 130 -20.41 25.75 12.83
C PHE A 130 -21.31 25.15 13.90
N TYR A 131 -22.23 25.93 14.47
CA TYR A 131 -23.18 25.46 15.47
C TYR A 131 -24.62 25.89 15.19
N LYS A 132 -25.57 24.96 15.27
CA LYS A 132 -27.01 25.26 15.19
C LYS A 132 -27.79 24.33 16.11
N GLY A 133 -28.22 24.84 17.26
CA GLY A 133 -28.88 24.01 18.27
C GLY A 133 -27.95 22.88 18.71
N ASN A 134 -28.34 21.63 18.47
CA ASN A 134 -27.51 20.44 18.74
C ASN A 134 -26.67 19.98 17.54
N LEU A 135 -26.74 20.65 16.39
CA LEU A 135 -25.95 20.33 15.21
C LEU A 135 -24.62 21.09 15.23
N SER A 136 -23.55 20.44 14.82
CA SER A 136 -22.23 21.05 14.70
C SER A 136 -21.42 20.48 13.54
N ALA A 137 -20.49 21.26 13.00
CA ALA A 137 -19.51 20.80 12.03
C ALA A 137 -18.18 21.55 12.17
N GLU A 138 -17.07 20.90 11.84
CA GLU A 138 -15.74 21.51 11.76
C GLU A 138 -15.25 21.50 10.31
N ARG A 139 -14.64 22.60 9.83
CA ARG A 139 -14.02 22.69 8.50
C ARG A 139 -12.67 23.37 8.59
N LYS A 140 -11.65 22.75 8.00
CA LYS A 140 -10.35 23.40 7.78
C LYS A 140 -10.36 24.05 6.41
N VAL A 141 -10.22 25.37 6.36
CA VAL A 141 -10.41 26.16 5.15
C VAL A 141 -9.21 27.07 4.94
N GLU A 142 -8.58 26.96 3.77
CA GLU A 142 -7.53 27.89 3.37
C GLU A 142 -8.16 29.17 2.80
N ILE A 143 -7.87 30.30 3.44
CA ILE A 143 -8.23 31.63 2.99
C ILE A 143 -7.06 32.20 2.20
N ILE A 144 -7.29 32.51 0.93
CA ILE A 144 -6.27 33.04 0.03
C ILE A 144 -6.46 34.55 -0.12
N PHE A 145 -5.35 35.29 -0.02
CA PHE A 145 -5.28 36.73 -0.27
C PHE A 145 -6.03 37.16 -1.54
N LYS A 146 -6.85 38.23 -1.41
CA LYS A 146 -7.64 38.84 -2.50
C LYS A 146 -8.53 37.86 -3.29
N LYS A 147 -8.80 36.66 -2.75
CA LYS A 147 -9.70 35.67 -3.33
C LYS A 147 -10.93 35.48 -2.46
N THR A 148 -12.04 35.13 -3.11
CA THR A 148 -13.26 34.69 -2.43
C THR A 148 -13.31 33.18 -2.35
N THR A 149 -13.27 32.67 -1.12
CA THR A 149 -13.53 31.26 -0.78
C THR A 149 -15.02 31.11 -0.48
N LYS A 150 -15.69 30.22 -1.22
CA LYS A 150 -17.10 29.87 -0.98
C LYS A 150 -17.16 28.52 -0.29
N LEU A 151 -17.85 28.45 0.84
CA LEU A 151 -18.03 27.23 1.62
C LEU A 151 -19.52 26.99 1.85
N PHE A 152 -19.96 25.75 1.68
CA PHE A 152 -21.30 25.33 2.08
C PHE A 152 -21.20 24.13 3.01
N VAL A 153 -21.85 24.21 4.17
CA VAL A 153 -21.80 23.16 5.18
C VAL A 153 -23.21 22.62 5.46
N ASN A 154 -23.44 21.35 5.15
CA ASN A 154 -24.65 20.67 5.57
C ASN A 154 -24.45 20.14 6.98
N LEU A 155 -25.19 20.70 7.95
CA LEU A 155 -25.14 20.30 9.35
C LEU A 155 -26.08 19.12 9.65
N GLU A 156 -27.00 18.78 8.74
CA GLU A 156 -27.98 17.71 8.93
C GLU A 156 -27.50 16.35 8.40
N LYS A 157 -26.48 16.36 7.53
CA LYS A 157 -25.93 15.17 6.85
C LYS A 157 -24.41 15.19 6.86
N ALA A 158 -23.79 14.03 6.75
CA ALA A 158 -22.36 13.90 6.52
C ALA A 158 -22.03 14.11 5.05
N LEU A 159 -20.98 14.86 4.73
CA LEU A 159 -20.41 14.94 3.38
C LEU A 159 -19.31 13.89 3.24
N VAL A 160 -19.46 12.98 2.28
CA VAL A 160 -18.47 11.95 2.00
C VAL A 160 -17.88 12.16 0.62
N HIS A 161 -16.55 12.35 0.58
CA HIS A 161 -15.77 12.35 -0.65
C HIS A 161 -15.30 10.93 -0.92
N LEU A 162 -15.68 10.37 -2.07
CA LEU A 162 -15.31 9.02 -2.49
C LEU A 162 -14.34 9.08 -3.65
N ASP A 163 -13.26 8.32 -3.53
CA ASP A 163 -12.29 8.10 -4.59
C ASP A 163 -11.92 6.61 -4.69
N ALA A 164 -11.59 6.15 -5.89
CA ALA A 164 -11.13 4.80 -6.14
C ALA A 164 -10.12 4.73 -7.28
N ASN A 165 -9.09 3.91 -7.10
CA ASN A 165 -8.12 3.53 -8.12
C ASN A 165 -8.15 2.00 -8.32
N PRO A 166 -8.58 1.49 -9.49
CA PRO A 166 -8.88 2.24 -10.71
C PRO A 166 -10.20 3.02 -10.64
N GLU A 167 -10.29 4.13 -11.37
CA GLU A 167 -11.46 5.03 -11.39
C GLU A 167 -12.73 4.35 -11.92
N ASP A 168 -12.59 3.27 -12.69
CA ASP A 168 -13.69 2.47 -13.24
C ASP A 168 -14.17 1.35 -12.29
N ALA A 169 -13.83 1.47 -11.00
CA ALA A 169 -14.38 0.62 -9.95
C ALA A 169 -15.85 0.95 -9.68
N LYS A 170 -16.65 -0.08 -9.46
CA LYS A 170 -18.05 0.05 -9.09
C LYS A 170 -18.16 0.16 -7.57
N ILE A 171 -18.73 1.25 -7.08
CA ILE A 171 -19.03 1.45 -5.66
C ILE A 171 -20.54 1.43 -5.44
N LEU A 172 -21.00 0.75 -4.39
CA LEU A 172 -22.37 0.82 -3.91
C LEU A 172 -22.37 1.26 -2.46
N ILE A 173 -23.28 2.15 -2.09
CA ILE A 173 -23.57 2.52 -0.70
C ILE A 173 -24.98 2.10 -0.37
N ASP A 174 -25.15 1.26 0.65
CA ASP A 174 -26.42 0.67 1.06
C ASP A 174 -27.16 0.00 -0.11
N GLY A 175 -26.40 -0.67 -0.97
CA GLY A 175 -26.91 -1.35 -2.18
C GLY A 175 -27.23 -0.42 -3.35
N LYS A 176 -27.08 0.91 -3.22
CA LYS A 176 -27.31 1.87 -4.32
C LYS A 176 -26.00 2.18 -5.05
N PRO A 177 -25.95 2.10 -6.39
CA PRO A 177 -24.74 2.36 -7.15
C PRO A 177 -24.34 3.85 -7.12
N VAL A 178 -23.04 4.09 -6.99
CA VAL A 178 -22.41 5.40 -7.18
C VAL A 178 -21.97 5.52 -8.64
N ASN A 179 -22.60 6.40 -9.40
CA ASN A 179 -22.47 6.43 -10.87
C ASN A 179 -21.17 7.02 -11.40
N LYS A 180 -20.45 7.82 -10.59
CA LYS A 180 -19.22 8.49 -10.99
C LYS A 180 -18.23 8.50 -9.83
N ILE A 181 -16.97 8.23 -10.11
CA ILE A 181 -15.84 8.32 -9.19
C ILE A 181 -14.72 9.12 -9.88
N PRO A 182 -14.04 10.06 -9.20
CA PRO A 182 -14.32 10.54 -7.84
C PRO A 182 -15.64 11.30 -7.74
N THR A 183 -16.25 11.32 -6.56
CA THR A 183 -17.50 12.07 -6.30
C THR A 183 -17.64 12.50 -4.84
N SER A 184 -18.62 13.35 -4.56
CA SER A 184 -19.01 13.74 -3.20
C SER A 184 -20.51 13.59 -3.05
N LEU A 185 -20.96 13.05 -1.93
CA LEU A 185 -22.37 12.80 -1.67
C LEU A 185 -22.70 12.96 -0.18
N TYR A 186 -23.98 13.22 0.09
CA TYR A 186 -24.46 13.37 1.47
C TYR A 186 -25.06 12.07 1.98
N LEU A 187 -24.62 11.65 3.17
CA LEU A 187 -25.16 10.50 3.90
C LEU A 187 -25.88 10.96 5.16
N ASP A 188 -26.92 10.21 5.54
CA ASP A 188 -27.57 10.40 6.83
C ASP A 188 -26.65 9.94 7.97
N GLU A 189 -26.95 10.31 9.21
CA GLU A 189 -26.19 9.82 10.36
C GLU A 189 -26.41 8.33 10.56
N GLY A 190 -25.33 7.57 10.77
CA GLY A 190 -25.42 6.14 11.01
C GLY A 190 -24.26 5.34 10.44
N VAL A 191 -24.52 4.05 10.24
CA VAL A 191 -23.60 3.09 9.63
C VAL A 191 -24.08 2.80 8.23
N HIS A 192 -23.21 3.03 7.24
CA HIS A 192 -23.48 2.79 5.83
C HIS A 192 -22.60 1.65 5.32
N LYS A 193 -23.20 0.70 4.63
CA LYS A 193 -22.48 -0.42 4.03
C LYS A 193 -21.96 -0.01 2.67
N VAL A 194 -20.64 0.01 2.52
CA VAL A 194 -19.99 0.35 1.25
C VAL A 194 -19.38 -0.90 0.65
N LEU A 195 -19.72 -1.14 -0.61
CA LEU A 195 -19.22 -2.25 -1.40
C LEU A 195 -18.44 -1.71 -2.59
N VAL A 196 -17.20 -2.19 -2.76
CA VAL A 196 -16.35 -1.83 -3.90
C VAL A 196 -16.02 -3.07 -4.74
N GLU A 197 -16.20 -2.95 -6.06
CA GLU A 197 -16.05 -4.06 -7.00
C GLU A 197 -15.24 -3.63 -8.23
N LYS A 198 -14.30 -4.47 -8.66
CA LYS A 198 -13.60 -4.36 -9.94
C LYS A 198 -13.31 -5.76 -10.48
N GLY A 199 -14.08 -6.19 -11.50
CA GLY A 199 -13.94 -7.54 -12.04
C GLY A 199 -14.10 -8.61 -10.95
N PRO A 200 -13.12 -9.51 -10.72
CA PRO A 200 -13.20 -10.53 -9.67
C PRO A 200 -12.86 -10.01 -8.26
N TYR A 201 -12.43 -8.74 -8.11
CA TYR A 201 -12.03 -8.17 -6.83
C TYR A 201 -13.19 -7.44 -6.17
N LYS A 202 -13.53 -7.86 -4.95
CA LYS A 202 -14.65 -7.32 -4.17
C LYS A 202 -14.21 -7.09 -2.73
N ASP A 203 -14.61 -5.98 -2.15
CA ASP A 203 -14.41 -5.67 -0.74
C ASP A 203 -15.62 -4.94 -0.17
N GLU A 204 -15.83 -5.09 1.14
CA GLU A 204 -16.98 -4.55 1.86
C GLU A 204 -16.51 -3.96 3.20
N PHE A 205 -16.96 -2.74 3.52
CA PHE A 205 -16.73 -2.13 4.84
C PHE A 205 -17.94 -1.32 5.31
N GLU A 206 -17.97 -1.06 6.62
CA GLU A 206 -18.97 -0.22 7.26
C GLU A 206 -18.40 1.18 7.51
N LEU A 207 -18.98 2.20 6.86
CA LEU A 207 -18.67 3.60 7.06
C LEU A 207 -19.60 4.19 8.12
N LYS A 208 -19.05 4.59 9.26
CA LYS A 208 -19.80 5.27 10.31
C LYS A 208 -19.59 6.78 10.22
N VAL A 209 -20.68 7.54 10.08
CA VAL A 209 -20.65 9.01 9.99
C VAL A 209 -21.68 9.64 10.93
N LYS A 210 -21.38 10.85 11.40
CA LYS A 210 -22.25 11.72 12.18
C LYS A 210 -22.68 12.93 11.35
N LYS A 211 -23.72 13.60 11.81
CA LYS A 211 -24.18 14.87 11.22
C LYS A 211 -23.05 15.90 11.23
N GLY A 212 -22.87 16.59 10.10
CA GLY A 212 -21.83 17.62 9.95
C GLY A 212 -20.43 17.08 9.62
N ASP A 213 -20.20 15.77 9.68
CA ASP A 213 -18.93 15.16 9.30
C ASP A 213 -18.57 15.50 7.84
N GLU A 214 -17.29 15.64 7.57
CA GLU A 214 -16.71 15.64 6.23
C GLU A 214 -15.63 14.56 6.23
N VAL A 215 -15.81 13.52 5.43
CA VAL A 215 -14.95 12.34 5.43
C VAL A 215 -14.46 12.08 4.02
N LYS A 216 -13.17 11.82 3.87
CA LYS A 216 -12.60 11.37 2.61
C LYS A 216 -12.31 9.88 2.69
N VAL A 217 -13.01 9.10 1.86
CA VAL A 217 -12.79 7.66 1.71
C VAL A 217 -12.13 7.41 0.36
N SER A 218 -10.93 6.85 0.38
CA SER A 218 -10.20 6.48 -0.81
C SER A 218 -9.93 4.98 -0.85
N TYR A 219 -10.07 4.40 -2.03
CA TYR A 219 -9.84 2.99 -2.29
C TYR A 219 -8.74 2.80 -3.32
N GLU A 220 -7.84 1.86 -3.07
CA GLU A 220 -6.77 1.52 -4.01
C GLU A 220 -6.67 0.00 -4.16
N LEU A 221 -6.84 -0.50 -5.38
CA LEU A 221 -6.76 -1.92 -5.70
C LEU A 221 -5.29 -2.34 -5.92
N LYS A 222 -4.66 -2.86 -4.87
CA LYS A 222 -3.24 -3.24 -4.89
C LYS A 222 -3.03 -4.72 -5.16
N PRO A 223 -2.02 -5.10 -5.96
CA PRO A 223 -1.52 -6.47 -6.00
C PRO A 223 -1.26 -7.03 -4.60
N VAL A 224 -1.67 -8.28 -4.38
CA VAL A 224 -1.24 -9.04 -3.21
C VAL A 224 0.19 -9.45 -3.45
N GLN A 225 1.12 -8.62 -2.99
CA GLN A 225 2.54 -8.97 -2.95
C GLN A 225 2.81 -9.77 -1.68
N LEU A 226 3.51 -10.89 -1.82
CA LEU A 226 4.17 -11.50 -0.67
C LEU A 226 5.27 -10.50 -0.25
N PRO A 227 5.28 -10.00 1.01
CA PRO A 227 6.49 -9.37 1.53
C PRO A 227 7.62 -10.43 1.55
N PRO A 228 8.89 -10.12 1.88
CA PRO A 228 9.49 -8.82 1.63
C PRO A 228 9.40 -8.46 0.13
N VAL A 229 9.49 -7.16 -0.17
CA VAL A 229 9.76 -6.69 -1.55
C VAL A 229 11.00 -7.45 -2.05
N GLU A 230 10.93 -8.02 -3.25
CA GLU A 230 11.94 -8.94 -3.83
C GLU A 230 11.86 -10.42 -3.43
N ALA A 231 10.68 -11.00 -3.19
CA ALA A 231 10.55 -12.46 -3.19
C ALA A 231 10.86 -13.05 -4.58
N TYR A 232 11.53 -14.20 -4.64
CA TYR A 232 11.89 -14.90 -5.88
C TYR A 232 11.88 -16.43 -5.71
N GLY A 233 11.97 -17.14 -6.83
CA GLY A 233 11.93 -18.60 -6.90
C GLY A 233 13.31 -19.28 -6.92
N PRO A 234 13.37 -20.62 -6.98
CA PRO A 234 12.22 -21.52 -7.08
C PRO A 234 11.26 -21.42 -5.88
N VAL A 235 9.99 -21.70 -6.11
CA VAL A 235 8.97 -21.79 -5.06
C VAL A 235 8.51 -23.24 -4.89
N LYS A 236 8.18 -23.62 -3.67
CA LYS A 236 7.67 -24.95 -3.32
C LYS A 236 6.57 -24.83 -2.28
N PHE A 237 5.68 -25.81 -2.21
CA PHE A 237 4.85 -25.99 -1.01
C PHE A 237 5.59 -26.91 -0.03
N THR A 238 5.34 -26.73 1.27
CA THR A 238 5.64 -27.79 2.24
C THR A 238 4.88 -29.06 1.87
N HIS A 239 5.35 -30.23 2.29
CA HIS A 239 4.69 -31.50 1.99
C HIS A 239 3.27 -31.56 2.59
N SER A 240 3.09 -30.97 3.77
CA SER A 240 1.80 -30.70 4.42
C SER A 240 0.91 -29.69 3.68
N LYS A 241 1.44 -29.00 2.66
CA LYS A 241 0.79 -27.89 1.91
C LYS A 241 0.35 -26.70 2.76
N LYS A 242 0.82 -26.64 4.01
CA LYS A 242 0.51 -25.57 4.95
C LYS A 242 1.11 -24.24 4.52
N TYR A 243 2.32 -24.26 3.96
CA TYR A 243 3.04 -23.05 3.57
C TYR A 243 3.49 -23.11 2.11
N LEU A 244 3.39 -21.98 1.42
CA LEU A 244 4.20 -21.71 0.24
C LEU A 244 5.58 -21.25 0.73
N VAL A 245 6.64 -21.69 0.09
CA VAL A 245 8.01 -21.34 0.43
C VAL A 245 8.66 -20.64 -0.74
N SER A 246 9.26 -19.49 -0.48
CA SER A 246 10.04 -18.73 -1.45
C SER A 246 11.34 -18.25 -0.83
N MET A 247 12.25 -17.76 -1.67
CA MET A 247 13.41 -17.01 -1.18
C MET A 247 13.14 -15.52 -1.31
N GLY A 248 13.93 -14.73 -0.59
CA GLY A 248 13.90 -13.28 -0.68
C GLY A 248 15.26 -12.68 -0.33
N LYS A 249 15.29 -11.38 -0.08
CA LYS A 249 16.54 -10.63 0.14
C LYS A 249 17.38 -11.16 1.30
N ALA A 250 16.76 -11.58 2.41
CA ALA A 250 17.48 -11.95 3.64
C ALA A 250 17.38 -13.45 3.99
N GLY A 251 16.61 -14.25 3.26
CA GLY A 251 16.33 -15.60 3.71
C GLY A 251 15.37 -16.41 2.86
N ILE A 252 14.96 -17.53 3.44
CA ILE A 252 13.89 -18.42 2.97
C ILE A 252 12.66 -18.15 3.83
N TYR A 253 11.51 -17.99 3.20
CA TYR A 253 10.29 -17.53 3.86
C TYR A 253 9.12 -18.49 3.62
N PHE A 254 8.35 -18.74 4.67
CA PHE A 254 7.18 -19.60 4.66
C PHE A 254 5.92 -18.75 4.81
N TRP A 255 5.08 -18.78 3.78
CA TRP A 255 3.89 -17.97 3.63
C TRP A 255 2.65 -18.81 3.92
N ASP A 256 1.84 -18.38 4.88
CA ASP A 256 0.44 -18.79 4.92
C ASP A 256 -0.29 -17.96 3.86
N ILE A 257 -0.55 -18.59 2.72
CA ILE A 257 -1.18 -17.94 1.56
C ILE A 257 -2.68 -17.69 1.77
N ASN A 258 -3.30 -18.19 2.83
CA ASN A 258 -4.65 -17.76 3.22
C ASN A 258 -4.60 -16.44 3.98
N LYS A 259 -3.52 -16.21 4.73
CA LYS A 259 -3.31 -14.99 5.52
C LYS A 259 -2.48 -13.94 4.81
N PHE A 260 -1.86 -14.29 3.67
CA PHE A 260 -0.89 -13.46 2.93
C PHE A 260 0.19 -12.85 3.82
N LYS A 261 0.67 -13.63 4.81
CA LYS A 261 1.65 -13.17 5.81
C LYS A 261 2.76 -14.21 5.98
N PRO A 262 4.04 -13.80 6.06
CA PRO A 262 5.12 -14.71 6.42
C PRO A 262 4.87 -15.19 7.84
N GLN A 263 4.95 -16.51 8.03
CA GLN A 263 4.86 -17.13 9.35
C GLN A 263 6.24 -17.53 9.87
N ILE A 264 7.15 -17.92 8.97
CA ILE A 264 8.50 -18.35 9.32
C ILE A 264 9.49 -17.67 8.37
N SER A 265 10.59 -17.17 8.91
CA SER A 265 11.71 -16.62 8.16
C SER A 265 12.99 -17.30 8.62
N LEU A 266 13.71 -17.93 7.69
CA LEU A 266 14.97 -18.59 7.95
C LEU A 266 16.09 -17.78 7.31
N TYR A 267 17.08 -17.39 8.11
CA TYR A 267 18.19 -16.56 7.69
C TYR A 267 19.53 -17.17 8.13
N ASP A 268 20.60 -16.69 7.52
CA ASP A 268 21.96 -17.01 7.94
C ASP A 268 22.37 -16.07 9.09
N PRO A 269 22.53 -16.56 10.32
CA PRO A 269 22.87 -15.71 11.46
C PRO A 269 24.25 -15.07 11.36
N GLU A 270 25.16 -15.61 10.53
CA GLU A 270 26.53 -15.09 10.37
C GLU A 270 26.64 -14.01 9.28
N ASP A 271 25.61 -13.82 8.45
CA ASP A 271 25.56 -12.78 7.41
C ASP A 271 24.41 -11.81 7.68
N VAL A 272 24.52 -11.11 8.80
CA VAL A 272 23.56 -10.09 9.26
C VAL A 272 23.34 -8.93 8.26
N ARG A 273 24.27 -8.73 7.31
CA ARG A 273 24.16 -7.68 6.27
C ARG A 273 23.50 -8.18 4.98
N ASN A 274 23.19 -9.46 4.87
CA ASN A 274 22.53 -10.09 3.71
C ASN A 274 23.26 -9.80 2.38
N PHE A 275 24.59 -9.92 2.38
CA PHE A 275 25.37 -9.62 1.16
C PHE A 275 25.15 -10.65 0.07
N ASP A 276 25.15 -11.92 0.48
CA ASP A 276 24.93 -13.06 -0.37
C ASP A 276 23.50 -13.59 -0.15
N LYS A 277 22.87 -14.10 -1.20
CA LYS A 277 21.47 -14.54 -1.18
C LYS A 277 21.38 -16.05 -1.44
N PHE A 278 20.33 -16.69 -0.93
CA PHE A 278 20.06 -18.11 -1.21
C PHE A 278 19.71 -18.32 -2.69
N ILE A 279 20.13 -19.45 -3.26
CA ILE A 279 19.81 -19.79 -4.67
C ILE A 279 18.93 -21.02 -4.81
N ASN A 280 18.86 -21.86 -3.77
CA ASN A 280 18.01 -23.04 -3.73
C ASN A 280 17.78 -23.48 -2.29
N PHE A 281 16.73 -24.26 -2.08
CA PHE A 281 16.41 -24.90 -0.81
C PHE A 281 15.67 -26.22 -1.02
N GLU A 282 15.69 -27.04 0.03
CA GLU A 282 14.85 -28.24 0.14
C GLU A 282 14.21 -28.34 1.51
N ILE A 283 13.04 -28.96 1.54
CA ILE A 283 12.27 -29.24 2.76
C ILE A 283 12.27 -30.77 2.93
N SER A 284 12.64 -31.25 4.12
CA SER A 284 12.59 -32.69 4.42
C SER A 284 11.16 -33.23 4.24
N GLU A 285 11.02 -34.51 3.87
CA GLU A 285 9.71 -35.13 3.58
C GLU A 285 8.69 -34.98 4.71
N ASN A 286 9.17 -34.95 5.95
CA ASN A 286 8.35 -34.78 7.15
C ASN A 286 8.11 -33.32 7.58
N ASP A 287 8.52 -32.34 6.76
CA ASP A 287 8.46 -30.90 7.05
C ASP A 287 9.18 -30.47 8.35
N GLU A 288 10.13 -31.26 8.85
CA GLU A 288 10.87 -30.92 10.08
C GLU A 288 12.10 -30.04 9.85
N PHE A 289 12.76 -30.21 8.70
CA PHE A 289 14.02 -29.54 8.40
C PHE A 289 13.99 -28.84 7.04
N VAL A 290 14.78 -27.78 6.94
CA VAL A 290 14.99 -27.04 5.69
C VAL A 290 16.47 -26.93 5.45
N ALA A 291 16.93 -27.25 4.25
CA ALA A 291 18.30 -27.03 3.82
C ALA A 291 18.35 -25.90 2.81
N GLY A 292 19.32 -25.00 2.92
CA GLY A 292 19.52 -23.86 2.02
C GLY A 292 20.93 -23.84 1.44
N ILE A 293 21.04 -23.48 0.15
CA ILE A 293 22.31 -23.23 -0.53
C ILE A 293 22.53 -21.73 -0.65
N LYS A 294 23.58 -21.23 0.00
CA LYS A 294 23.97 -19.82 -0.04
C LYS A 294 25.37 -19.66 -0.65
N PRO A 295 25.49 -19.23 -1.90
CA PRO A 295 26.78 -18.99 -2.52
C PRO A 295 27.49 -17.83 -1.85
N ILE A 296 28.66 -18.07 -1.28
CA ILE A 296 29.51 -17.02 -0.73
C ILE A 296 30.39 -16.52 -1.85
N ARG A 297 30.08 -15.32 -2.36
CA ARG A 297 30.78 -14.69 -3.48
C ARG A 297 31.21 -13.29 -3.11
N ARG A 298 30.30 -12.49 -2.55
CA ARG A 298 30.61 -11.12 -2.12
C ARG A 298 31.38 -11.09 -0.82
N LEU A 299 31.10 -12.00 0.12
CA LEU A 299 31.89 -12.17 1.34
C LEU A 299 33.19 -12.97 1.13
N ALA A 300 33.53 -13.35 -0.12
CA ALA A 300 34.74 -14.11 -0.39
C ALA A 300 36.03 -13.34 -0.02
N TYR A 301 36.01 -12.00 0.04
CA TYR A 301 37.16 -11.21 0.53
C TYR A 301 37.46 -11.46 2.02
N ALA A 302 36.47 -11.91 2.80
CA ALA A 302 36.65 -12.25 4.21
C ALA A 302 37.18 -13.68 4.39
N LEU A 303 37.20 -14.50 3.32
CA LEU A 303 37.74 -15.86 3.36
C LEU A 303 39.25 -15.84 3.10
N LYS A 304 39.99 -16.59 3.91
CA LYS A 304 41.46 -16.75 3.74
C LYS A 304 41.82 -17.55 2.48
N GLU A 305 40.93 -18.45 2.05
CA GLU A 305 41.15 -19.35 0.92
C GLU A 305 40.52 -18.81 -0.36
N LYS A 306 41.26 -18.89 -1.48
CA LYS A 306 40.72 -18.57 -2.80
C LYS A 306 39.86 -19.73 -3.31
N GLY A 307 38.62 -19.45 -3.69
CA GLY A 307 37.70 -20.48 -4.20
C GLY A 307 36.29 -19.93 -4.43
N LYS A 308 35.39 -20.81 -4.90
CA LYS A 308 33.95 -20.54 -4.96
C LYS A 308 33.30 -21.43 -3.92
N PHE A 309 32.76 -20.82 -2.87
CA PHE A 309 32.26 -21.53 -1.71
C PHE A 309 30.74 -21.45 -1.63
N ASP A 310 30.08 -22.56 -1.38
CA ASP A 310 28.67 -22.52 -1.00
C ASP A 310 28.56 -22.86 0.49
N LYS A 311 27.81 -22.03 1.21
CA LYS A 311 27.42 -22.31 2.58
C LYS A 311 26.13 -23.12 2.56
N ILE A 312 26.18 -24.27 3.22
CA ILE A 312 25.02 -25.15 3.40
C ILE A 312 24.54 -24.98 4.83
N ILE A 313 23.28 -24.62 4.97
CA ILE A 313 22.66 -24.36 6.27
C ILE A 313 21.42 -25.23 6.38
N VAL A 314 21.22 -25.86 7.53
CA VAL A 314 20.01 -26.63 7.86
C VAL A 314 19.37 -26.03 9.09
N TRP A 315 18.07 -25.77 9.01
CA TRP A 315 17.25 -25.30 10.12
C TRP A 315 16.25 -26.36 10.53
N ASP A 316 15.95 -26.40 11.82
CA ASP A 316 14.76 -27.04 12.38
C ASP A 316 13.57 -26.10 12.18
N LEU A 317 12.54 -26.54 11.47
CA LEU A 317 11.43 -25.68 11.06
C LEU A 317 10.53 -25.29 12.24
N LYS A 318 10.44 -26.14 13.26
CA LYS A 318 9.60 -25.91 14.45
C LYS A 318 10.19 -24.82 15.34
N THR A 319 11.50 -24.85 15.55
CA THR A 319 12.22 -23.95 16.46
C THR A 319 12.92 -22.81 15.72
N THR A 320 13.06 -22.90 14.40
CA THR A 320 13.86 -22.02 13.53
C THR A 320 15.36 -22.01 13.83
N ALA A 321 15.82 -22.90 14.71
CA ALA A 321 17.22 -23.00 15.10
C ALA A 321 18.07 -23.60 13.96
N VAL A 322 19.26 -23.03 13.74
CA VAL A 322 20.26 -23.61 12.84
C VAL A 322 20.81 -24.89 13.49
N LYS A 323 20.62 -26.02 12.82
CA LYS A 323 21.14 -27.33 13.23
C LYS A 323 22.47 -27.67 12.57
N PHE A 324 22.73 -27.09 11.40
CA PHE A 324 23.95 -27.30 10.63
C PHE A 324 24.28 -26.04 9.84
N SER A 325 25.56 -25.66 9.80
CA SER A 325 26.04 -24.52 9.02
C SER A 325 27.52 -24.76 8.68
N LYS A 326 27.84 -24.98 7.40
CA LYS A 326 29.22 -25.24 6.98
C LYS A 326 29.51 -24.75 5.56
N LEU A 327 30.73 -24.29 5.34
CA LEU A 327 31.24 -23.87 4.04
C LEU A 327 31.88 -25.04 3.30
N TYR A 328 31.61 -25.13 2.00
CA TYR A 328 32.21 -26.11 1.10
C TYR A 328 32.73 -25.42 -0.15
N ASN A 329 33.92 -25.80 -0.63
CA ASN A 329 34.49 -25.32 -1.89
C ASN A 329 33.79 -26.01 -3.07
N THR A 330 32.55 -25.61 -3.33
CA THR A 330 31.65 -26.20 -4.32
C THR A 330 30.81 -25.14 -5.00
N ILE A 331 30.21 -25.51 -6.13
CA ILE A 331 29.22 -24.71 -6.85
C ILE A 331 28.00 -25.60 -7.09
N SER A 332 27.13 -25.64 -6.10
CA SER A 332 25.91 -26.43 -6.05
C SER A 332 24.75 -25.77 -6.80
N LYS A 333 23.85 -26.60 -7.33
CA LYS A 333 22.57 -26.18 -7.93
C LYS A 333 21.39 -26.66 -7.10
N PHE A 334 21.43 -27.89 -6.60
CA PHE A 334 20.33 -28.54 -5.91
C PHE A 334 20.82 -29.18 -4.62
N VAL A 335 19.95 -29.23 -3.61
CA VAL A 335 20.18 -29.88 -2.32
C VAL A 335 18.98 -30.78 -2.04
N PHE A 336 19.19 -31.95 -1.46
CA PHE A 336 18.13 -32.87 -1.07
C PHE A 336 18.46 -33.54 0.26
N PHE A 337 17.47 -33.81 1.09
CA PHE A 337 17.64 -34.66 2.27
C PHE A 337 17.68 -36.13 1.88
N ASP A 338 18.44 -36.92 2.65
CA ASP A 338 18.21 -38.36 2.72
C ASP A 338 16.94 -38.67 3.54
N LYS A 339 16.50 -39.93 3.49
CA LYS A 339 15.24 -40.36 4.10
C LYS A 339 15.18 -40.11 5.62
N ASP A 340 16.32 -40.23 6.29
CA ASP A 340 16.42 -40.12 7.75
C ASP A 340 16.84 -38.72 8.22
N ASN A 341 16.96 -37.74 7.31
CA ASN A 341 17.45 -36.39 7.58
C ASN A 341 18.84 -36.33 8.25
N ASN A 342 19.66 -37.37 8.07
CA ASN A 342 21.02 -37.47 8.61
C ASN A 342 22.09 -37.04 7.60
N ALA A 343 21.72 -36.90 6.34
CA ALA A 343 22.61 -36.47 5.28
C ALA A 343 21.91 -35.56 4.26
N LEU A 344 22.73 -34.84 3.50
CA LEU A 344 22.28 -34.08 2.33
C LEU A 344 22.97 -34.58 1.07
N PHE A 345 22.23 -34.59 -0.04
CA PHE A 345 22.78 -34.74 -1.39
C PHE A 345 22.89 -33.37 -2.04
N LEU A 346 24.10 -32.99 -2.45
CA LEU A 346 24.35 -31.81 -3.27
C LEU A 346 24.60 -32.21 -4.71
N ILE A 347 23.91 -31.56 -5.64
CA ILE A 347 24.15 -31.71 -7.06
C ILE A 347 24.84 -30.45 -7.58
N GLU A 348 26.09 -30.60 -8.03
CA GLU A 348 26.94 -29.52 -8.51
C GLU A 348 26.62 -29.07 -9.94
N LYS A 349 27.00 -27.83 -10.29
CA LYS A 349 26.91 -27.31 -11.67
C LYS A 349 27.65 -28.17 -12.69
N ASN A 350 28.70 -28.88 -12.29
CA ASN A 350 29.50 -29.75 -13.16
C ASN A 350 28.95 -31.20 -13.26
N GLY A 351 27.82 -31.48 -12.59
CA GLY A 351 27.19 -32.80 -12.58
C GLY A 351 27.64 -33.76 -11.48
N ASN A 352 28.60 -33.41 -10.62
CA ASN A 352 28.92 -34.25 -9.47
C ASN A 352 27.72 -34.30 -8.50
N ILE A 353 27.48 -35.48 -7.92
CA ILE A 353 26.58 -35.67 -6.78
C ILE A 353 27.44 -35.98 -5.58
N GLN A 354 27.32 -35.17 -4.54
CA GLN A 354 28.05 -35.29 -3.29
C GLN A 354 27.09 -35.56 -2.13
N LYS A 355 27.54 -36.36 -1.16
CA LYS A 355 26.82 -36.61 0.09
C LYS A 355 27.54 -35.91 1.24
N ILE A 356 26.79 -35.12 2.00
CA ILE A 356 27.21 -34.52 3.26
C ILE A 356 26.60 -35.32 4.40
N ASP A 357 27.43 -35.82 5.30
CA ASP A 357 26.98 -36.36 6.59
C ASP A 357 26.74 -35.18 7.56
N LEU A 358 25.51 -35.01 8.06
CA LEU A 358 25.15 -33.83 8.88
C LEU A 358 25.71 -33.88 10.30
N LYS A 359 26.15 -35.06 10.78
CA LYS A 359 26.75 -35.22 12.11
C LYS A 359 28.22 -34.80 12.12
N THR A 360 28.97 -35.20 11.09
CA THR A 360 30.41 -34.96 10.96
C THR A 360 30.73 -33.73 10.08
N GLY A 361 29.79 -33.35 9.22
CA GLY A 361 29.99 -32.37 8.16
C GLY A 361 30.97 -32.82 7.09
N ASN A 362 31.29 -34.11 7.00
CA ASN A 362 32.15 -34.66 5.95
C ASN A 362 31.40 -34.70 4.63
N ILE A 363 32.10 -34.37 3.55
CA ILE A 363 31.55 -34.36 2.19
C ILE A 363 32.29 -35.38 1.33
N SER A 364 31.56 -36.19 0.59
CA SER A 364 32.11 -37.22 -0.30
C SER A 364 31.39 -37.21 -1.64
N LYS A 365 32.15 -37.39 -2.73
CA LYS A 365 31.57 -37.55 -4.05
C LYS A 365 31.11 -38.99 -4.23
N ILE A 366 29.84 -39.18 -4.60
CA ILE A 366 29.22 -40.50 -4.69
C ILE A 366 28.78 -40.89 -6.10
N ALA A 367 28.47 -39.90 -6.96
CA ALA A 367 28.10 -40.13 -8.35
C ALA A 367 28.43 -38.92 -9.22
N LYS A 368 28.29 -39.07 -10.55
CA LYS A 368 28.49 -37.98 -11.51
C LYS A 368 27.60 -38.15 -12.73
N LEU A 369 26.88 -37.09 -13.09
CA LEU A 369 26.10 -36.96 -14.32
C LEU A 369 27.02 -36.75 -15.53
N GLY A 370 26.55 -37.12 -16.71
CA GLY A 370 27.29 -36.89 -17.97
C GLY A 370 27.36 -35.42 -18.39
N SER A 371 26.42 -34.58 -17.93
CA SER A 371 26.32 -33.16 -18.28
C SER A 371 25.85 -32.31 -17.10
N SER A 372 25.80 -30.98 -17.27
CA SER A 372 25.37 -30.05 -16.22
C SER A 372 23.87 -30.22 -15.93
N PRO A 373 23.47 -30.41 -14.66
CA PRO A 373 22.06 -30.56 -14.30
C PRO A 373 21.35 -29.22 -14.43
N THR A 374 20.11 -29.23 -14.90
CA THR A 374 19.33 -28.02 -15.20
C THR A 374 18.04 -27.96 -14.42
N SER A 375 17.47 -29.10 -14.09
CA SER A 375 16.23 -29.26 -13.34
C SER A 375 16.30 -30.53 -12.49
N SER A 376 15.49 -30.59 -11.46
CA SER A 376 15.37 -31.77 -10.62
C SER A 376 14.04 -31.78 -9.87
N ALA A 377 13.60 -32.98 -9.49
CA ALA A 377 12.45 -33.17 -8.64
C ALA A 377 12.70 -34.28 -7.63
N ASP A 378 12.20 -34.08 -6.41
CA ASP A 378 12.27 -35.08 -5.35
C ASP A 378 11.09 -36.05 -5.46
N LEU A 379 11.37 -37.35 -5.45
CA LEU A 379 10.40 -38.45 -5.44
C LEU A 379 10.40 -39.20 -4.10
N GLY A 380 11.00 -38.59 -3.07
CA GLY A 380 11.21 -39.17 -1.77
C GLY A 380 12.49 -40.01 -1.74
N GLU A 381 12.40 -41.32 -2.01
CA GLU A 381 13.57 -42.20 -2.02
C GLU A 381 14.51 -41.97 -3.22
N LYS A 382 14.06 -41.22 -4.23
CA LYS A 382 14.76 -40.98 -5.49
C LYS A 382 14.74 -39.51 -5.86
N ILE A 383 15.70 -39.10 -6.67
CA ILE A 383 15.76 -37.77 -7.27
C ILE A 383 15.74 -37.95 -8.79
N LEU A 384 14.80 -37.30 -9.46
CA LEU A 384 14.79 -37.22 -10.92
C LEU A 384 15.58 -35.98 -11.34
N ILE A 385 16.50 -36.10 -12.29
CA ILE A 385 17.42 -35.04 -12.68
C ILE A 385 17.43 -34.89 -14.20
N GLY A 386 17.19 -33.68 -14.69
CA GLY A 386 17.34 -33.31 -16.11
C GLY A 386 18.64 -32.54 -16.33
N ASP A 387 19.27 -32.72 -17.50
CA ASP A 387 20.51 -32.02 -17.84
C ASP A 387 20.44 -31.15 -19.12
N LEU A 388 21.54 -30.44 -19.39
CA LEU A 388 21.69 -29.57 -20.57
C LEU A 388 21.60 -30.32 -21.91
N GLU A 389 21.87 -31.61 -21.93
CA GLU A 389 21.88 -32.44 -23.14
C GLU A 389 20.56 -33.19 -23.36
N GLY A 390 19.59 -33.00 -22.47
CA GLY A 390 18.29 -33.66 -22.54
C GLY A 390 18.25 -35.03 -21.90
N ASN A 391 19.27 -35.44 -21.14
CA ASN A 391 19.26 -36.70 -20.43
C ASN A 391 18.44 -36.56 -19.13
N ILE A 392 17.67 -37.60 -18.82
CA ILE A 392 16.92 -37.77 -17.60
C ILE A 392 17.60 -38.89 -16.80
N TYR A 393 17.98 -38.58 -15.57
CA TYR A 393 18.58 -39.53 -14.64
C TYR A 393 17.66 -39.75 -13.44
N GLU A 394 17.72 -40.96 -12.90
CA GLU A 394 17.16 -41.31 -11.60
C GLU A 394 18.35 -41.58 -10.66
N PHE A 395 18.40 -40.87 -9.54
CA PHE A 395 19.36 -41.10 -8.48
C PHE A 395 18.65 -41.68 -7.26
N ASN A 396 19.02 -42.88 -6.83
CA ASN A 396 18.48 -43.52 -5.63
C ASN A 396 19.24 -43.04 -4.39
N LYS A 397 18.55 -42.40 -3.44
CA LYS A 397 19.16 -41.80 -2.24
C LYS A 397 19.68 -42.86 -1.26
N ASN A 398 19.12 -44.06 -1.25
CA ASN A 398 19.50 -45.12 -0.31
C ASN A 398 20.74 -45.87 -0.81
N SER A 399 20.74 -46.26 -2.09
CA SER A 399 21.83 -47.06 -2.67
C SER A 399 22.94 -46.21 -3.29
N ASN A 400 22.75 -44.89 -3.39
CA ASN A 400 23.62 -43.97 -4.14
C ASN A 400 23.79 -44.31 -5.62
N ASN A 401 22.89 -45.12 -6.19
CA ASN A 401 22.98 -45.52 -7.59
C ASN A 401 22.39 -44.45 -8.50
N LEU A 402 23.12 -44.13 -9.56
CA LEU A 402 22.70 -43.19 -10.60
C LEU A 402 22.42 -43.95 -11.89
N ASN A 403 21.17 -43.90 -12.36
CA ASN A 403 20.73 -44.53 -13.59
C ASN A 403 20.33 -43.47 -14.61
N LYS A 404 20.84 -43.59 -15.84
CA LYS A 404 20.38 -42.77 -16.97
C LYS A 404 19.17 -43.44 -17.60
N MET A 405 18.00 -42.81 -17.48
CA MET A 405 16.71 -43.44 -17.80
C MET A 405 16.27 -43.19 -19.23
N LYS A 406 16.36 -41.94 -19.70
CA LYS A 406 15.86 -41.53 -21.02
C LYS A 406 16.59 -40.29 -21.53
N LYS A 407 16.59 -40.08 -22.85
CA LYS A 407 17.05 -38.83 -23.47
C LYS A 407 15.93 -38.21 -24.30
N VAL A 408 15.72 -36.91 -24.14
CA VAL A 408 14.85 -36.07 -24.98
C VAL A 408 15.71 -35.18 -25.88
N ASN A 409 15.11 -34.64 -26.94
CA ASN A 409 15.82 -33.75 -27.86
C ASN A 409 15.80 -32.31 -27.33
N GLY A 410 16.91 -31.88 -26.74
CA GLY A 410 17.11 -30.51 -26.24
C GLY A 410 17.25 -30.45 -24.73
N LYS A 411 17.77 -29.31 -24.26
CA LYS A 411 17.95 -29.00 -22.84
C LYS A 411 16.65 -29.17 -22.07
N ILE A 412 16.68 -29.85 -20.93
CA ILE A 412 15.53 -29.91 -20.03
C ILE A 412 15.52 -28.64 -19.16
N SER A 413 14.60 -27.72 -19.44
CA SER A 413 14.46 -26.49 -18.66
C SER A 413 13.85 -26.73 -17.29
N ASP A 414 12.90 -27.67 -17.19
CA ASP A 414 12.17 -27.95 -15.94
C ASP A 414 11.58 -29.36 -15.92
N ILE A 415 11.42 -29.91 -14.71
CA ILE A 415 10.81 -31.20 -14.42
C ILE A 415 9.87 -31.01 -13.24
N GLU A 416 8.60 -31.37 -13.43
CA GLU A 416 7.58 -31.34 -12.39
C GLU A 416 6.93 -32.73 -12.23
N ILE A 417 6.73 -33.17 -11.00
CA ILE A 417 6.05 -34.42 -10.68
C ILE A 417 4.61 -34.12 -10.25
N SER A 418 3.66 -34.97 -10.64
CA SER A 418 2.29 -34.88 -10.12
C SER A 418 2.23 -35.23 -8.64
N ASN A 419 1.27 -34.67 -7.90
CA ASN A 419 1.14 -34.90 -6.45
C ASN A 419 0.98 -36.37 -6.02
N ASP A 420 0.50 -37.23 -6.92
CA ASP A 420 0.33 -38.67 -6.71
C ASP A 420 1.55 -39.50 -7.18
N ASN A 421 2.64 -38.84 -7.59
CA ASN A 421 3.88 -39.46 -8.07
C ASN A 421 3.68 -40.46 -9.22
N ASN A 422 2.69 -40.24 -10.08
CA ASN A 422 2.43 -41.11 -11.23
C ASN A 422 2.83 -40.49 -12.57
N LEU A 423 2.87 -39.15 -12.66
CA LEU A 423 3.18 -38.43 -13.89
C LEU A 423 4.40 -37.51 -13.69
N VAL A 424 5.12 -37.28 -14.78
CA VAL A 424 6.14 -36.25 -14.87
C VAL A 424 5.88 -35.35 -16.06
N ALA A 425 5.80 -34.03 -15.82
CA ALA A 425 5.82 -33.02 -16.86
C ALA A 425 7.24 -32.52 -17.06
N ILE A 426 7.69 -32.47 -18.31
CA ILE A 426 9.05 -32.06 -18.68
C ILE A 426 8.96 -30.92 -19.69
N ALA A 427 9.60 -29.79 -19.38
CA ALA A 427 9.82 -28.68 -20.30
C ALA A 427 11.21 -28.81 -20.94
N TYR A 428 11.25 -28.87 -22.26
CA TYR A 428 12.46 -28.88 -23.10
C TYR A 428 12.17 -28.12 -24.39
N ASN A 429 12.65 -28.52 -25.57
CA ASN A 429 12.23 -27.90 -26.85
C ASN A 429 10.69 -27.87 -27.07
N LYS A 430 9.95 -28.70 -26.31
CA LYS A 430 8.49 -28.73 -26.19
C LYS A 430 8.11 -29.14 -24.76
N VAL A 431 6.82 -29.27 -24.45
CA VAL A 431 6.39 -29.81 -23.14
C VAL A 431 5.81 -31.20 -23.32
N SER A 432 6.16 -32.15 -22.46
CA SER A 432 5.59 -33.50 -22.48
C SER A 432 5.20 -33.97 -21.09
N ILE A 433 4.06 -34.62 -21.00
CA ILE A 433 3.63 -35.37 -19.82
C ILE A 433 3.91 -36.84 -20.10
N LEU A 434 4.67 -37.46 -19.22
CA LEU A 434 5.06 -38.86 -19.29
C LEU A 434 4.50 -39.61 -18.08
N ASP A 435 4.24 -40.90 -18.25
CA ASP A 435 4.10 -41.83 -17.14
C ASP A 435 5.44 -41.92 -16.39
N LEU A 436 5.45 -41.77 -15.06
CA LEU A 436 6.69 -41.66 -14.30
C LEU A 436 7.51 -42.97 -14.32
N ASN A 437 6.83 -44.12 -14.26
CA ASN A 437 7.49 -45.42 -14.17
C ASN A 437 8.13 -45.84 -15.49
N SER A 438 7.41 -45.70 -16.59
CA SER A 438 7.86 -46.12 -17.92
C SER A 438 8.52 -45.01 -18.73
N LEU A 439 8.36 -43.75 -18.31
CA LEU A 439 8.73 -42.54 -19.06
C LEU A 439 8.13 -42.49 -20.48
N LYS A 440 7.04 -43.22 -20.74
CA LYS A 440 6.31 -43.16 -22.01
C LYS A 440 5.47 -41.89 -22.07
N ALA A 441 5.46 -41.24 -23.23
CA ALA A 441 4.71 -40.00 -23.40
C ALA A 441 3.21 -40.27 -23.45
N ILE A 442 2.47 -39.58 -22.59
CA ILE A 442 1.00 -39.58 -22.57
C ILE A 442 0.48 -38.43 -23.43
N LYS A 443 1.11 -37.25 -23.29
CA LYS A 443 0.73 -36.06 -24.04
C LYS A 443 1.95 -35.20 -24.33
N THR A 444 1.95 -34.53 -25.48
CA THR A 444 2.96 -33.55 -25.87
C THR A 444 2.29 -32.28 -26.36
N PHE A 445 2.82 -31.14 -25.93
CA PHE A 445 2.38 -29.80 -26.31
C PHE A 445 3.52 -29.14 -27.08
N ASN A 446 3.27 -28.75 -28.34
CA ASN A 446 4.24 -28.06 -29.19
C ASN A 446 4.29 -26.58 -28.83
N ILE A 447 4.88 -26.30 -27.66
CA ILE A 447 5.14 -24.96 -27.16
C ILE A 447 6.64 -24.70 -27.28
N GLU A 448 7.02 -23.64 -27.99
CA GLU A 448 8.42 -23.28 -28.19
C GLU A 448 9.03 -22.62 -26.95
N ASN A 449 10.29 -22.96 -26.67
CA ASN A 449 11.10 -22.38 -25.58
C ASN A 449 10.43 -22.31 -24.19
N PRO A 450 9.77 -23.39 -23.71
CA PRO A 450 9.20 -23.41 -22.37
C PRO A 450 10.31 -23.36 -21.32
N LYS A 451 10.08 -22.58 -20.27
CA LYS A 451 11.05 -22.35 -19.20
C LYS A 451 10.74 -23.13 -17.94
N ALA A 452 9.47 -23.19 -17.54
CA ALA A 452 8.98 -23.90 -16.37
C ALA A 452 7.62 -24.55 -16.67
N VAL A 453 7.28 -25.59 -15.92
CA VAL A 453 6.02 -26.32 -16.07
C VAL A 453 5.43 -26.68 -14.70
N ALA A 454 4.10 -26.67 -14.59
CA ALA A 454 3.41 -27.19 -13.41
C ALA A 454 2.14 -27.95 -13.79
N LEU A 455 1.84 -29.04 -13.09
CA LEU A 455 0.58 -29.75 -13.18
C LEU A 455 -0.34 -29.34 -12.03
N SER A 456 -1.64 -29.17 -12.31
CA SER A 456 -2.61 -28.98 -11.23
C SER A 456 -2.71 -30.24 -10.36
N PRO A 457 -3.15 -30.12 -9.08
CA PRO A 457 -3.24 -31.27 -8.19
C PRO A 457 -4.09 -32.43 -8.72
N ASP A 458 -5.15 -32.13 -9.46
CA ASP A 458 -6.01 -33.12 -10.11
C ASP A 458 -5.55 -33.52 -11.52
N LYS A 459 -4.43 -32.96 -12.00
CA LYS A 459 -3.83 -33.17 -13.31
C LYS A 459 -4.68 -32.67 -14.49
N SER A 460 -5.79 -31.98 -14.25
CA SER A 460 -6.68 -31.46 -15.30
C SER A 460 -6.08 -30.27 -16.06
N LEU A 461 -5.14 -29.53 -15.45
CA LEU A 461 -4.48 -28.37 -16.03
C LEU A 461 -2.96 -28.53 -16.04
N ILE A 462 -2.34 -27.92 -17.04
CA ILE A 462 -0.89 -27.72 -17.12
C ILE A 462 -0.58 -26.24 -17.35
N ALA A 463 0.28 -25.67 -16.52
CA ALA A 463 0.81 -24.33 -16.68
C ALA A 463 2.21 -24.41 -17.29
N ILE A 464 2.48 -23.57 -18.29
CA ILE A 464 3.74 -23.55 -19.03
C ILE A 464 4.21 -22.10 -19.13
N SER A 465 5.41 -21.79 -18.64
CA SER A 465 5.98 -20.44 -18.79
C SER A 465 6.80 -20.31 -20.07
N ILE A 466 6.64 -19.17 -20.73
CA ILE A 466 7.32 -18.80 -21.97
C ILE A 466 7.74 -17.33 -21.83
N GLY A 467 9.02 -17.09 -21.51
CA GLY A 467 9.53 -15.76 -21.20
C GLY A 467 8.71 -15.08 -20.10
N LYS A 468 8.12 -13.92 -20.43
CA LYS A 468 7.28 -13.09 -19.56
C LYS A 468 5.77 -13.43 -19.65
N SER A 469 5.45 -14.66 -20.03
CA SER A 469 4.06 -15.13 -20.11
C SER A 469 3.91 -16.54 -19.54
N VAL A 470 2.69 -16.89 -19.15
CA VAL A 470 2.32 -18.23 -18.72
C VAL A 470 1.02 -18.64 -19.39
N LYS A 471 1.03 -19.76 -20.10
CA LYS A 471 -0.17 -20.38 -20.68
C LYS A 471 -0.66 -21.49 -19.77
N VAL A 472 -1.95 -21.52 -19.48
CA VAL A 472 -2.59 -22.61 -18.75
C VAL A 472 -3.53 -23.34 -19.69
N LEU A 473 -3.24 -24.62 -19.91
CA LEU A 473 -3.94 -25.48 -20.86
C LEU A 473 -4.69 -26.58 -20.12
N ASP A 474 -5.78 -27.04 -20.71
CA ASP A 474 -6.41 -28.30 -20.35
C ASP A 474 -5.49 -29.47 -20.73
N THR A 475 -5.14 -30.33 -19.77
CA THR A 475 -4.17 -31.40 -19.98
C THR A 475 -4.62 -32.42 -21.05
N ASN A 476 -5.92 -32.74 -21.08
CA ASN A 476 -6.47 -33.78 -21.96
C ASN A 476 -6.62 -33.25 -23.39
N THR A 477 -7.31 -32.11 -23.52
CA THR A 477 -7.68 -31.54 -24.82
C THR A 477 -6.57 -30.68 -25.42
N GLY A 478 -5.68 -30.11 -24.61
CA GLY A 478 -4.68 -29.13 -25.02
C GLY A 478 -5.23 -27.74 -25.31
N LYS A 479 -6.51 -27.48 -25.02
CA LYS A 479 -7.13 -26.17 -25.22
C LYS A 479 -6.64 -25.16 -24.17
N LEU A 480 -6.38 -23.94 -24.62
CA LEU A 480 -6.04 -22.81 -23.74
C LEU A 480 -7.23 -22.49 -22.82
N LYS A 481 -6.98 -22.47 -21.50
CA LYS A 481 -7.95 -22.03 -20.49
C LYS A 481 -7.81 -20.54 -20.22
N TYR A 482 -6.59 -20.10 -19.94
CA TYR A 482 -6.25 -18.70 -19.78
C TYR A 482 -4.75 -18.48 -20.01
N GLU A 483 -4.38 -17.22 -20.21
CA GLU A 483 -2.99 -16.80 -20.40
C GLU A 483 -2.71 -15.60 -19.50
N ILE A 484 -1.55 -15.62 -18.86
CA ILE A 484 -1.02 -14.50 -18.09
C ILE A 484 0.08 -13.87 -18.95
N LYS A 485 -0.09 -12.59 -19.30
CA LYS A 485 0.82 -11.83 -20.16
C LYS A 485 1.49 -10.69 -19.40
N ASP A 486 2.51 -10.10 -20.03
CA ASP A 486 3.18 -8.88 -19.59
C ASP A 486 3.69 -8.96 -18.14
N LEU A 487 4.19 -10.14 -17.76
CA LEU A 487 4.80 -10.35 -16.45
C LEU A 487 6.05 -9.47 -16.33
N PRO A 488 6.36 -8.95 -15.13
CA PRO A 488 7.49 -8.05 -14.95
C PRO A 488 8.84 -8.73 -15.28
N ALA A 489 8.91 -10.05 -15.09
CA ALA A 489 10.11 -10.87 -15.22
C ALA A 489 9.83 -12.21 -15.89
N GLU A 490 10.88 -12.87 -16.36
CA GLU A 490 10.77 -14.24 -16.87
C GLU A 490 10.46 -15.23 -15.74
N ILE A 491 9.52 -16.14 -15.98
CA ILE A 491 9.08 -17.09 -14.95
C ILE A 491 9.89 -18.38 -15.04
N ILE A 492 10.63 -18.67 -13.97
CA ILE A 492 11.51 -19.83 -13.84
C ILE A 492 10.92 -20.94 -12.95
N SER A 493 9.80 -20.67 -12.27
CA SER A 493 9.17 -21.63 -11.38
C SER A 493 7.66 -21.39 -11.34
N LEU A 494 6.90 -22.49 -11.44
CA LEU A 494 5.45 -22.52 -11.40
C LEU A 494 5.01 -23.52 -10.35
N LYS A 495 3.98 -23.20 -9.57
CA LYS A 495 3.32 -24.16 -8.66
C LYS A 495 1.83 -23.91 -8.60
N PHE A 496 1.03 -24.95 -8.79
CA PHE A 496 -0.39 -24.89 -8.44
C PHE A 496 -0.55 -25.15 -6.94
N ARG A 497 -1.33 -24.28 -6.28
CA ARG A 497 -1.87 -24.58 -4.95
C ARG A 497 -3.05 -25.54 -5.07
N ASP A 498 -3.96 -25.18 -5.96
CA ASP A 498 -5.19 -25.87 -6.31
C ASP A 498 -5.49 -25.60 -7.80
N ASN A 499 -6.63 -26.05 -8.31
CA ASN A 499 -6.98 -25.90 -9.72
C ASN A 499 -7.29 -24.46 -10.16
N GLN A 500 -7.42 -23.53 -9.20
CA GLN A 500 -7.72 -22.12 -9.47
C GLN A 500 -6.51 -21.23 -9.21
N VAL A 501 -5.68 -21.56 -8.23
CA VAL A 501 -4.59 -20.72 -7.75
C VAL A 501 -3.24 -21.23 -8.26
N LEU A 502 -2.63 -20.42 -9.13
CA LEU A 502 -1.29 -20.63 -9.68
C LEU A 502 -0.31 -19.60 -9.10
N ILE A 503 0.86 -20.08 -8.70
CA ILE A 503 1.98 -19.25 -8.25
C ILE A 503 3.02 -19.21 -9.37
N THR A 504 3.47 -18.00 -9.70
CA THR A 504 4.56 -17.75 -10.64
C THR A 504 5.73 -17.13 -9.90
N ALA A 505 6.95 -17.60 -10.14
CA ALA A 505 8.14 -17.00 -9.55
C ALA A 505 9.27 -16.83 -10.58
N SER A 506 9.95 -15.70 -10.52
CA SER A 506 11.13 -15.39 -11.34
C SER A 506 12.44 -15.64 -10.56
N SER A 507 13.56 -15.35 -11.21
CA SER A 507 14.89 -15.49 -10.61
C SER A 507 15.21 -14.34 -9.66
N ILE A 508 16.28 -14.54 -8.90
CA ILE A 508 16.88 -13.54 -8.03
C ILE A 508 17.40 -12.28 -8.77
N GLU A 509 17.63 -12.37 -10.08
CA GLU A 509 18.09 -11.24 -10.90
C GLU A 509 16.97 -10.24 -11.19
N THR A 510 15.74 -10.74 -11.27
CA THR A 510 14.53 -9.92 -11.47
C THR A 510 13.42 -10.37 -10.51
N PRO A 511 13.59 -10.20 -9.18
CA PRO A 511 12.74 -10.82 -8.18
C PRO A 511 11.26 -10.48 -8.32
N TYR A 512 10.45 -11.52 -8.47
CA TYR A 512 9.01 -11.44 -8.60
C TYR A 512 8.35 -12.75 -8.17
N VAL A 513 7.29 -12.64 -7.36
CA VAL A 513 6.33 -13.72 -7.11
C VAL A 513 4.93 -13.18 -7.33
N GLY A 514 4.16 -13.85 -8.17
CA GLY A 514 2.78 -13.55 -8.49
C GLY A 514 1.86 -14.68 -8.03
N ILE A 515 0.73 -14.33 -7.43
CA ILE A 515 -0.34 -15.27 -7.07
C ILE A 515 -1.52 -14.97 -7.98
N TRP A 516 -2.00 -15.98 -8.70
CA TRP A 516 -3.00 -15.80 -9.74
C TRP A 516 -4.18 -16.71 -9.48
N LYS A 517 -5.40 -16.16 -9.47
CA LYS A 517 -6.64 -16.93 -9.39
C LYS A 517 -7.33 -16.92 -10.76
N ASN A 518 -7.40 -18.08 -11.42
CA ASN A 518 -7.99 -18.25 -12.75
C ASN A 518 -7.43 -17.25 -13.79
N GLY A 519 -6.12 -16.99 -13.74
CA GLY A 519 -5.44 -16.04 -14.65
C GLY A 519 -5.49 -14.57 -14.22
N HIS A 520 -6.20 -14.24 -13.14
CA HIS A 520 -6.23 -12.87 -12.60
C HIS A 520 -5.24 -12.74 -11.44
N LEU A 521 -4.37 -11.72 -11.50
CA LEU A 521 -3.44 -11.41 -10.41
C LEU A 521 -4.24 -11.18 -9.14
N LEU A 522 -3.94 -11.87 -8.06
CA LEU A 522 -4.64 -11.64 -6.81
C LEU A 522 -4.36 -10.20 -6.33
N LYS A 523 -5.43 -9.42 -6.15
CA LYS A 523 -5.40 -8.04 -5.66
C LYS A 523 -6.33 -7.91 -4.45
N LYS A 524 -6.04 -6.92 -3.60
CA LYS A 524 -6.91 -6.53 -2.49
C LYS A 524 -7.15 -5.02 -2.54
N TRP A 525 -8.34 -4.61 -2.13
CA TRP A 525 -8.62 -3.21 -1.88
C TRP A 525 -7.88 -2.78 -0.61
N VAL A 526 -7.28 -1.60 -0.68
CA VAL A 526 -6.71 -0.90 0.47
C VAL A 526 -7.47 0.39 0.61
N GLN A 527 -8.05 0.59 1.78
CA GLN A 527 -8.84 1.76 2.09
C GLN A 527 -8.05 2.72 2.97
N ALA A 528 -8.20 4.02 2.72
CA ALA A 528 -7.84 5.07 3.65
C ALA A 528 -9.06 5.99 3.91
N ILE A 529 -9.26 6.33 5.18
CA ILE A 529 -10.31 7.23 5.66
C ILE A 529 -9.61 8.38 6.36
N GLU A 530 -9.82 9.59 5.85
CA GLU A 530 -9.25 10.85 6.39
C GLU A 530 -10.35 11.79 6.87
#